data_AF-A0A5N5PXI0-F1
#
_entry.id   AF-A0A5N5PXI0-F1
#
_cell.length_a   1.000
_cell.length_b   1.000
_cell.length_c   1.000
_cell.angle_alpha   90.00
_cell.angle_beta   90.00
_cell.angle_gamma   90.00
#
_symmetry.space_group_name_H-M   'P 1'
#
loop_
_entity.id
_entity.type
_entity.pdbx_description
1 polymer ?
#
loop_
_entity_poly.entity_id
_entity_poly.type
_entity_poly.pdbx_seq_one_letter_code
_entity_poly.pdbx_strand_id
1 'polypeptide(L)'
;MATPSRAKEKEPVDIVHQNAIHVETILKEQRCQKLYTEFTINPFKKLHVLPDKPMSRKMHEEVEEDPAFLKIIHGAHSEPTKKYTHPMTESQEIGWISTPLIASDRTDRRLNFPRQNSEVTKYMDAAWRLKEQTQNR
;
A
#
# COMPACT_ATOMS: atom_id res chain seq x y z
N MET A 1 -71.52 14.29 -15.77
CA MET A 1 -70.28 14.97 -15.35
C MET A 1 -70.06 14.66 -13.88
N ALA A 2 -69.16 13.72 -13.54
CA ALA A 2 -68.89 13.35 -12.15
C ALA A 2 -67.93 14.36 -11.52
N THR A 3 -68.29 14.89 -10.35
CA THR A 3 -67.46 15.84 -9.61
C THR A 3 -66.25 15.13 -8.98
N PRO A 4 -65.04 15.70 -9.04
CA PRO A 4 -63.87 15.08 -8.43
C PRO A 4 -63.99 15.15 -6.89
N SER A 5 -63.82 14.00 -6.22
CA SER A 5 -63.78 13.93 -4.76
C SER A 5 -62.56 14.69 -4.23
N ARG A 6 -62.80 15.62 -3.32
CA ARG A 6 -61.76 16.43 -2.65
C ARG A 6 -60.73 15.51 -1.99
N ALA A 7 -59.49 15.56 -2.47
CA ALA A 7 -58.38 14.80 -1.88
C ALA A 7 -58.20 15.25 -0.43
N LYS A 8 -58.32 14.32 0.52
CA LYS A 8 -58.01 14.58 1.93
C LYS A 8 -56.53 14.93 2.05
N GLU A 9 -56.23 16.06 2.67
CA GLU A 9 -54.87 16.45 3.04
C GLU A 9 -54.28 15.32 3.91
N LYS A 10 -53.11 14.80 3.51
CA LYS A 10 -52.43 13.76 4.29
C LYS A 10 -51.89 14.40 5.55
N GLU A 11 -52.31 13.90 6.70
CA GLU A 11 -51.75 14.30 7.99
C GLU A 11 -50.23 14.11 7.99
N PRO A 12 -49.48 15.01 8.65
CA PRO A 12 -48.03 14.93 8.70
C PRO A 12 -47.62 13.60 9.33
N VAL A 13 -46.69 12.92 8.68
CA VAL A 13 -46.23 11.60 9.09
C VAL A 13 -45.53 11.69 10.44
N ASP A 14 -46.07 10.99 11.45
CA ASP A 14 -45.43 10.86 12.74
C ASP A 14 -44.23 9.91 12.67
N ILE A 15 -43.03 10.50 12.71
CA ILE A 15 -41.74 9.80 12.63
C ILE A 15 -41.56 8.87 13.83
N VAL A 16 -42.06 9.25 15.01
CA VAL A 16 -41.94 8.42 16.22
C VAL A 16 -42.77 7.15 16.07
N HIS A 17 -43.98 7.28 15.52
CA HIS A 17 -44.85 6.14 15.24
C HIS A 17 -44.27 5.21 14.17
N GLN A 18 -43.70 5.75 13.09
CA GLN A 18 -43.02 4.94 12.07
C GLN A 18 -41.83 4.17 12.62
N ASN A 19 -41.02 4.80 13.48
CA ASN A 19 -39.91 4.15 14.13
C ASN A 19 -40.37 3.02 15.05
N ALA A 20 -41.49 3.20 15.77
CA ALA A 20 -42.05 2.15 16.61
C ALA A 20 -42.49 0.92 15.79
N ILE A 21 -43.15 1.14 14.64
CA ILE A 21 -43.52 0.07 13.71
C ILE A 21 -42.25 -0.65 13.19
N HIS A 22 -41.21 0.10 12.83
CA HIS A 22 -39.97 -0.46 12.31
C HIS A 22 -39.26 -1.35 13.35
N VAL A 23 -39.17 -0.88 14.60
CA VAL A 23 -38.60 -1.67 15.71
C VAL A 23 -39.41 -2.94 15.95
N GLU A 24 -40.74 -2.86 15.96
CA GLU A 24 -41.61 -4.04 16.12
C GLU A 24 -41.40 -5.05 14.97
N THR A 25 -41.23 -4.55 13.74
CA THR A 25 -41.00 -5.38 12.55
C THR A 25 -39.67 -6.13 12.66
N ILE A 26 -38.59 -5.44 13.02
CA ILE A 26 -37.27 -6.04 13.25
C ILE A 26 -37.36 -7.12 14.34
N LEU A 27 -38.06 -6.85 15.45
CA LEU A 27 -38.21 -7.81 16.54
C LEU A 27 -38.98 -9.07 16.11
N LYS A 28 -40.01 -8.93 15.27
CA LYS A 28 -40.76 -10.06 14.71
C LYS A 28 -39.92 -10.88 13.74
N GLU A 29 -39.15 -10.22 12.89
CA GLU A 29 -38.23 -10.87 11.96
C GLU A 29 -37.14 -11.66 12.70
N GLN A 30 -36.49 -11.03 13.67
CA GLN A 30 -35.45 -11.67 14.50
C GLN A 30 -36.00 -12.86 15.29
N ARG A 31 -37.24 -12.78 15.79
CA ARG A 31 -37.90 -13.89 16.50
C ARG A 31 -38.08 -15.13 15.61
N CYS A 32 -38.36 -14.92 14.33
CA CYS A 32 -38.58 -15.99 13.36
C CYS A 32 -37.29 -16.42 12.63
N GLN A 33 -36.20 -15.68 12.77
CA GLN A 33 -34.94 -15.96 12.12
C GLN A 33 -34.27 -17.19 12.73
N LYS A 34 -34.21 -18.28 11.97
CA LYS A 34 -33.39 -19.45 12.32
C LYS A 34 -31.98 -19.25 11.77
N LEU A 35 -31.04 -18.95 12.66
CA LEU A 35 -29.62 -18.87 12.30
C LEU A 35 -29.02 -20.28 12.35
N TYR A 36 -28.61 -20.81 11.20
CA TYR A 36 -27.80 -22.04 11.14
C TYR A 36 -26.33 -21.64 11.31
N THR A 37 -25.86 -21.65 12.56
CA THR A 37 -24.47 -21.33 12.92
C THR A 37 -23.53 -22.50 12.69
N GLU A 38 -24.07 -23.72 12.71
CA GLU A 38 -23.34 -24.95 12.47
C GLU A 38 -23.62 -25.40 11.03
N PHE A 39 -22.61 -25.28 10.18
CA PHE A 39 -22.61 -25.90 8.87
C PHE A 39 -21.45 -26.89 8.81
N THR A 40 -21.73 -28.10 8.36
CA THR A 40 -20.71 -29.10 8.06
C THR A 40 -20.51 -29.17 6.56
N ILE A 41 -19.25 -29.04 6.15
CA ILE A 41 -18.87 -29.21 4.76
C ILE A 41 -19.03 -30.69 4.41
N ASN A 42 -19.66 -30.98 3.26
CA ASN A 42 -19.83 -32.36 2.79
C ASN A 42 -18.44 -33.02 2.59
N PRO A 43 -18.10 -34.08 3.34
CA PRO A 43 -16.80 -34.74 3.27
C PRO A 43 -16.46 -35.33 1.90
N PHE A 44 -17.48 -35.63 1.08
CA PHE A 44 -17.34 -36.24 -0.23
C PHE A 44 -17.23 -35.22 -1.37
N LYS A 45 -17.28 -33.92 -1.07
CA LYS A 45 -17.13 -32.85 -2.06
C LYS A 45 -15.90 -32.00 -1.72
N LYS A 46 -14.96 -31.92 -2.66
CA LYS A 46 -13.81 -31.01 -2.54
C LYS A 46 -14.31 -29.57 -2.53
N LEU A 47 -13.96 -28.82 -1.49
CA LEU A 47 -14.14 -27.37 -1.47
C LEU A 47 -12.95 -26.75 -2.18
N HIS A 48 -13.20 -26.01 -3.26
CA HIS A 48 -12.16 -25.19 -3.88
C HIS A 48 -11.94 -23.97 -2.99
N VAL A 49 -10.75 -23.89 -2.38
CA VAL A 49 -10.33 -22.68 -1.66
C VAL A 49 -10.22 -21.58 -2.70
N LEU A 50 -11.16 -20.65 -2.69
CA LEU A 50 -11.06 -19.45 -3.51
C LEU A 50 -9.99 -18.56 -2.90
N PRO A 51 -8.95 -18.17 -3.65
CA PRO A 51 -7.97 -17.22 -3.14
C PRO A 51 -8.70 -15.92 -2.80
N ASP A 52 -8.23 -15.25 -1.74
CA ASP A 52 -8.78 -13.96 -1.35
C ASP A 52 -8.57 -12.92 -2.46
N LYS A 53 -9.30 -11.80 -2.38
CA LYS A 53 -9.13 -10.70 -3.34
C LYS A 53 -7.64 -10.29 -3.36
N PRO A 54 -7.05 -10.04 -4.54
CA PRO A 54 -5.61 -9.74 -4.66
C PRO A 54 -5.17 -8.48 -3.89
N MET A 55 -6.10 -7.57 -3.60
CA MET A 55 -5.89 -6.37 -2.79
C MET A 55 -6.54 -6.46 -1.40
N SER A 56 -6.90 -7.66 -0.96
CA SER A 56 -7.47 -7.87 0.37
C SER A 56 -6.46 -7.39 1.41
N ARG A 57 -6.88 -6.43 2.24
CA ARG A 57 -6.08 -5.87 3.33
C ARG A 57 -5.86 -6.84 4.49
N LYS A 58 -6.43 -8.05 4.41
CA LYS A 58 -6.08 -9.11 5.34
C LYS A 58 -4.57 -9.28 5.22
N MET A 59 -3.87 -8.89 6.29
CA MET A 59 -2.48 -9.29 6.45
C MET A 59 -2.51 -10.81 6.30
N HIS A 60 -1.72 -11.30 5.35
CA HIS A 60 -1.37 -12.71 5.30
C HIS A 60 -1.17 -13.17 6.74
N GLU A 61 -1.80 -14.28 7.13
CA GLU A 61 -1.37 -14.96 8.36
C GLU A 61 0.16 -14.98 8.34
N GLU A 62 0.83 -14.73 9.47
CA GLU A 62 2.28 -14.85 9.61
C GLU A 62 2.68 -16.31 9.37
N VAL A 63 2.57 -16.73 8.12
CA VAL A 63 3.08 -17.99 7.61
C VAL A 63 4.56 -17.72 7.45
N GLU A 64 5.35 -18.49 8.20
CA GLU A 64 6.80 -18.47 8.09
C GLU A 64 7.17 -18.66 6.60
N GLU A 65 7.73 -17.61 6.00
CA GLU A 65 8.05 -17.59 4.58
C GLU A 65 9.03 -18.72 4.27
N ASP A 66 8.86 -19.39 3.12
CA ASP A 66 9.74 -20.49 2.73
C ASP A 66 11.21 -20.00 2.67
N PRO A 67 12.11 -20.53 3.51
CA PRO A 67 13.50 -20.09 3.54
C PRO A 67 14.22 -20.36 2.21
N ALA A 68 13.78 -21.36 1.43
CA ALA A 68 14.32 -21.62 0.11
C ALA A 68 13.97 -20.49 -0.87
N PHE A 69 12.73 -20.00 -0.82
CA PHE A 69 12.27 -18.87 -1.62
C PHE A 69 13.02 -17.59 -1.28
N LEU A 70 13.18 -17.28 0.00
CA LEU A 70 13.96 -16.13 0.46
C LEU A 70 15.41 -16.19 -0.02
N LYS A 71 16.04 -17.36 0.05
CA LYS A 71 17.41 -17.56 -0.43
C LYS A 71 17.52 -17.29 -1.94
N ILE A 72 16.53 -17.68 -2.73
CA ILE A 72 16.50 -17.42 -4.18
C ILE A 72 16.39 -15.91 -4.44
N ILE A 73 15.49 -15.20 -3.74
CA ILE A 73 15.35 -13.74 -3.89
C ILE A 73 16.63 -13.02 -3.49
N HIS A 74 17.20 -13.35 -2.33
CA HIS A 74 18.46 -12.76 -1.88
C HIS A 74 19.60 -13.04 -2.85
N GLY A 75 19.66 -14.27 -3.38
CA GLY A 75 20.57 -14.64 -4.46
C GLY A 75 20.37 -13.76 -5.69
N ALA A 76 19.13 -13.58 -6.14
CA ALA A 76 18.78 -12.74 -7.30
C ALA A 76 19.06 -11.24 -7.09
N HIS A 77 19.06 -10.74 -5.85
CA HIS A 77 19.39 -9.35 -5.53
C HIS A 77 20.87 -9.11 -5.22
N SER A 78 21.68 -10.17 -5.10
CA SER A 78 23.12 -10.00 -4.82
C SER A 78 23.86 -9.27 -5.95
N GLU A 79 24.95 -8.61 -5.60
CA GLU A 79 25.80 -7.87 -6.53
C GLU A 79 26.36 -8.79 -7.63
N PRO A 80 26.52 -8.31 -8.88
CA PRO A 80 27.07 -9.12 -9.98
C PRO A 80 28.40 -9.79 -9.66
N THR A 81 29.29 -9.10 -8.93
CA THR A 81 30.60 -9.60 -8.50
C THR A 81 30.52 -10.77 -7.50
N LYS A 82 29.41 -10.89 -6.77
CA LYS A 82 29.13 -12.02 -5.87
C LYS A 82 28.49 -13.21 -6.60
N LYS A 83 27.84 -12.95 -7.74
CA LYS A 83 27.15 -13.97 -8.55
C LYS A 83 28.04 -14.63 -9.58
N TYR A 84 28.91 -13.85 -10.22
CA TYR A 84 29.71 -14.28 -11.35
C TYR A 84 31.19 -14.02 -11.08
N THR A 85 32.04 -14.91 -11.56
CA THR A 85 33.50 -14.77 -11.43
C THR A 85 34.05 -13.64 -12.30
N HIS A 86 33.42 -13.40 -13.45
CA HIS A 86 33.86 -12.46 -14.47
C HIS A 86 32.63 -11.67 -15.00
N PRO A 87 32.82 -10.46 -15.54
CA PRO A 87 31.72 -9.71 -16.13
C PRO A 87 31.14 -10.49 -17.32
N MET A 88 29.81 -10.53 -17.41
CA MET A 88 29.10 -11.26 -18.47
C MET A 88 28.68 -10.36 -19.63
N THR A 89 28.73 -9.05 -19.44
CA THR A 89 28.36 -8.06 -20.46
C THR A 89 29.37 -6.92 -20.45
N GLU A 90 29.53 -6.24 -21.59
CA GLU A 90 30.41 -5.07 -21.72
C GLU A 90 30.10 -3.99 -20.67
N SER A 91 28.80 -3.77 -20.39
CA SER A 91 28.38 -2.81 -19.37
C SER A 91 28.86 -3.17 -17.95
N GLN A 92 29.00 -4.46 -17.65
CA GLN A 92 29.49 -4.94 -16.36
C GLN A 92 31.00 -4.84 -16.24
N GLU A 93 31.74 -4.81 -17.35
CA GLU A 93 33.20 -4.60 -17.31
C GLU A 93 33.53 -3.26 -16.66
N ILE A 94 32.69 -2.25 -16.92
CA ILE A 94 32.79 -0.93 -16.31
C ILE A 94 32.40 -1.03 -14.83
N GLY A 95 33.38 -0.84 -13.94
CA GLY A 95 33.15 -0.85 -12.50
C GLY A 95 33.05 -2.26 -11.88
N TRP A 96 33.43 -3.31 -12.62
CA TRP A 96 33.51 -4.67 -12.07
C TRP A 96 34.42 -4.74 -10.83
N ILE A 97 35.56 -4.05 -10.88
CA ILE A 97 36.46 -3.84 -9.76
C ILE A 97 36.29 -2.39 -9.28
N SER A 98 35.33 -2.18 -8.38
CA SER A 98 35.03 -0.85 -7.83
C SER A 98 35.89 -0.47 -6.63
N THR A 99 36.59 -1.43 -6.02
CA THR A 99 37.46 -1.18 -4.88
C THR A 99 38.73 -0.46 -5.34
N PRO A 100 39.04 0.74 -4.81
CA PRO A 100 40.23 1.46 -5.22
C PRO A 100 41.49 0.70 -4.79
N LEU A 101 42.50 0.65 -5.65
CA LEU A 101 43.77 -0.01 -5.35
C LEU A 101 44.54 0.66 -4.20
N ILE A 102 44.30 1.96 -4.00
CA ILE A 102 44.88 2.75 -2.91
C ILE A 102 43.73 3.19 -2.01
N ALA A 103 43.81 2.83 -0.73
CA ALA A 103 42.88 3.30 0.28
C ALA A 103 42.97 4.84 0.37
N SER A 104 41.94 5.51 -0.12
CA SER A 104 41.87 6.96 -0.11
C SER A 104 41.38 7.43 1.25
N ASP A 105 42.27 7.95 2.10
CA ASP A 105 41.85 8.59 3.34
C ASP A 105 41.21 9.95 3.04
N ARG A 106 39.88 10.00 3.11
CA ARG A 106 39.11 11.22 2.90
C ARG A 106 39.12 12.14 4.12
N THR A 107 39.67 11.71 5.25
CA THR A 107 39.74 12.53 6.47
C THR A 107 40.96 13.45 6.47
N ASP A 108 42.03 13.09 5.74
CA ASP A 108 43.22 13.91 5.64
C ASP A 108 42.95 15.21 4.86
N ARG A 109 42.89 16.33 5.59
CA ARG A 109 42.69 17.68 5.04
C ARG A 109 43.86 18.17 4.19
N ARG A 110 45.02 17.50 4.22
CA ARG A 110 46.19 17.84 3.39
C ARG A 110 46.05 17.36 1.96
N LEU A 111 45.27 16.30 1.75
CA LEU A 111 45.11 15.64 0.44
C LEU A 111 43.67 15.76 -0.08
N ASN A 112 42.68 15.93 0.80
CA ASN A 112 41.29 16.06 0.43
C ASN A 112 40.77 17.49 0.58
N PHE A 113 40.56 18.16 -0.56
CA PHE A 113 40.01 19.52 -0.64
C PHE A 113 38.66 19.53 -1.37
N PRO A 114 37.61 18.93 -0.79
CA PRO A 114 36.28 18.94 -1.40
C PRO A 114 35.75 20.37 -1.41
N ARG A 115 35.04 20.75 -2.47
CA ARG A 115 34.34 22.04 -2.52
C ARG A 115 33.27 22.04 -1.43
N GLN A 116 33.29 23.06 -0.57
CA GLN A 116 32.32 23.24 0.50
C GLN A 116 31.51 24.51 0.25
N ASN A 117 30.21 24.45 0.52
CA ASN A 117 29.36 25.61 0.41
C ASN A 117 29.50 26.48 1.65
N SER A 118 29.89 27.73 1.46
CA SER A 118 29.87 28.75 2.53
C SER A 118 28.42 29.18 2.85
N GLU A 119 28.22 29.85 3.98
CA GLU A 119 26.93 30.44 4.33
C GLU A 119 26.44 31.42 3.26
N VAL A 120 27.35 32.22 2.70
CA VAL A 120 27.06 33.13 1.58
C VAL A 120 26.59 32.36 0.35
N THR A 121 27.29 31.29 -0.02
CA THR A 121 26.92 30.46 -1.16
C THR A 121 25.54 29.82 -0.95
N LYS A 122 25.27 29.28 0.25
CA LYS A 122 23.96 28.70 0.59
C LYS A 122 22.83 29.73 0.55
N TYR A 123 23.07 30.93 1.08
CA TYR A 123 22.11 32.03 1.04
C TYR A 123 21.78 32.43 -0.41
N MET A 124 22.81 32.61 -1.23
CA MET A 124 22.62 32.96 -2.64
C MET A 124 21.89 31.84 -3.39
N ASP A 125 22.24 30.58 -3.18
CA ASP A 125 21.53 29.44 -3.77
C ASP A 125 20.03 29.42 -3.40
N ALA A 126 19.69 29.77 -2.15
CA ALA A 126 18.30 29.86 -1.71
C ALA A 126 17.57 31.06 -2.35
N ALA A 127 18.23 32.22 -2.41
CA ALA A 127 17.69 33.42 -3.06
C ALA A 127 17.43 33.19 -4.55
N TRP A 128 18.33 32.49 -5.25
CA TRP A 128 18.17 32.12 -6.65
C TRP A 128 16.98 31.17 -6.87
N ARG A 129 16.83 30.13 -6.04
CA ARG A 129 15.67 29.22 -6.11
C ARG A 129 14.34 29.95 -5.93
N LEU A 130 14.27 30.90 -4.99
CA LEU A 130 13.06 31.70 -4.77
C LEU A 130 12.76 32.57 -6.00
N LYS A 131 13.79 33.21 -6.58
CA LYS A 131 13.65 34.01 -7.80
C LYS A 131 13.10 33.18 -8.96
N GLU A 132 13.62 31.99 -9.21
CA GLU A 132 13.14 31.09 -10.26
C GLU A 132 11.67 30.69 -10.07
N GLN A 133 11.26 30.38 -8.84
CA GLN A 133 9.85 30.07 -8.52
C GLN A 133 8.92 31.26 -8.77
N THR A 134 9.38 32.49 -8.52
CA THR A 134 8.58 33.70 -8.75
C THR A 134 8.51 34.10 -10.23
N GLN A 135 9.53 33.79 -11.04
CA GLN A 135 9.59 34.17 -12.46
C GLN A 135 8.96 33.12 -13.40
N ASN A 136 8.95 31.85 -13.01
CA ASN A 136 8.33 30.77 -13.80
C ASN A 136 6.84 30.57 -13.48
N ARG A 137 6.16 31.63 -13.02
CA ARG A 137 4.74 31.66 -12.67
C ARG A 137 4.02 32.66 -13.56
#